data_AF-A0A0F9ERJ9-F1
#
_entry.id   AF-A0A0F9ERJ9-F1
#
_cell.length_a   1.000
_cell.length_b   1.000
_cell.length_c   1.000
_cell.angle_alpha   90.00
_cell.angle_beta   90.00
_cell.angle_gamma   90.00
#
_symmetry.space_group_name_H-M   'P 1'
#
loop_
_entity.id
_entity.type
_entity.pdbx_description
1 polymer ?
#
loop_
_entity_poly.entity_id
_entity_poly.type
_entity_poly.pdbx_seq_one_letter_code
_entity_poly.pdbx_strand_id
1 'polypeptide(L)' 'MVCMRISDNVLDEEDWGIDGLTIEDGVVVKQLHLSKGAYTMPDVVGWTTKQLMEWTQYDATGSHPEQYNELSIEEVT' A
#
# COMPACT_ATOMS: atom_id res chain seq x y z
N MET A 1 0.75 -12.52 5.23
CA MET A 1 1.13 -11.09 5.29
C MET A 1 0.68 -10.48 3.96
N VAL A 2 0.20 -9.25 3.94
CA VAL A 2 -0.22 -8.58 2.70
C VAL A 2 0.78 -7.49 2.39
N CYS A 3 1.30 -7.44 1.17
CA CYS A 3 2.20 -6.39 0.73
C CYS A 3 1.42 -5.37 -0.09
N MET A 4 1.59 -4.11 0.28
CA MET A 4 1.07 -2.93 -0.40
C MET A 4 2.22 -2.25 -1.11
N ARG A 5 2.09 -2.03 -2.41
CA ARG A 5 3.03 -1.25 -3.20
C ARG A 5 2.33 -0.06 -3.83
N ILE A 6 2.97 1.11 -3.76
CA ILE A 6 2.57 2.32 -4.46
C ILE A 6 3.55 2.52 -5.60
N SER A 7 3.11 2.20 -6.82
CA SER A 7 3.88 2.35 -8.05
C SER A 7 3.44 3.58 -8.82
N ASP A 8 4.37 4.11 -9.62
CA ASP A 8 4.14 5.21 -10.54
C ASP A 8 4.91 4.87 -11.84
N ASN A 9 4.29 5.01 -13.01
CA ASN A 9 4.93 4.64 -14.28
C ASN A 9 6.02 5.64 -14.73
N VAL A 10 6.14 6.79 -14.07
CA VAL A 10 7.24 7.75 -14.27
C VAL A 10 8.38 7.59 -13.25
N LEU A 11 8.18 6.77 -12.21
CA LEU A 11 9.20 6.49 -11.21
C LEU A 11 9.87 5.14 -11.45
N ASP A 12 11.17 5.08 -11.22
CA ASP A 12 11.90 3.82 -11.21
C ASP A 12 11.47 2.97 -10.00
N GLU A 13 11.62 1.64 -10.07
CA GLU A 13 11.11 0.72 -9.04
C GLU A 13 11.72 0.97 -7.64
N GLU A 14 12.92 1.54 -7.59
CA GLU A 14 13.59 1.92 -6.34
C GLU A 14 12.89 3.06 -5.59
N ASP A 15 12.11 3.86 -6.30
CA ASP A 15 11.35 4.98 -5.75
C ASP A 15 9.92 4.58 -5.36
N TRP A 16 9.56 3.30 -5.44
CA TRP A 16 8.25 2.82 -5.04
C TRP A 16 8.15 2.58 -3.53
N GLY A 17 7.06 3.07 -2.94
CA GLY A 17 6.74 2.84 -1.54
C GLY A 17 6.21 1.43 -1.33
N ILE A 18 6.76 0.70 -0.36
CA ILE A 18 6.32 -0.67 -0.04
C ILE A 18 6.05 -0.80 1.45
N ASP A 19 4.84 -1.24 1.78
CA ASP A 19 4.36 -1.48 3.14
C ASP A 19 3.90 -2.93 3.30
N GLY A 20 4.40 -3.62 4.32
CA GLY A 20 3.93 -4.92 4.76
C GLY A 20 2.84 -4.79 5.82
N LEU A 21 1.69 -5.42 5.60
CA LEU A 21 0.53 -5.37 6.48
C LEU A 21 0.21 -6.75 7.06
N THR A 22 -0.14 -6.78 8.35
CA THR A 22 -0.76 -7.94 8.98
C THR A 22 -2.23 -7.62 9.23
N ILE A 23 -3.10 -8.48 8.72
CA ILE A 23 -4.55 -8.33 8.81
C ILE A 23 -5.10 -9.52 9.61
N GLU A 24 -5.81 -9.22 10.69
CA GLU A 24 -6.49 -10.19 11.55
C GLU A 24 -7.96 -9.80 11.64
N ASP A 25 -8.87 -10.77 11.48
CA ASP A 25 -10.33 -10.54 11.50
C ASP A 25 -10.81 -9.37 10.63
N GLY A 26 -10.15 -9.14 9.49
CA GLY A 26 -10.49 -8.09 8.55
C GLY A 26 -10.02 -6.68 8.96
N VAL A 27 -9.13 -6.56 9.96
CA VAL A 27 -8.56 -5.30 10.45
C VAL A 27 -7.04 -5.35 10.37
N VAL A 28 -6.40 -4.25 9.97
CA VAL A 28 -4.94 -4.13 10.00
C VAL A 28 -4.48 -4.00 11.44
N VAL A 29 -3.65 -4.93 11.90
CA VAL A 29 -3.08 -4.93 13.28
C VAL A 29 -1.61 -4.51 13.32
N LYS A 30 -0.94 -4.54 12.17
CA LYS A 30 0.47 -4.15 12.05
C LYS A 30 0.77 -3.63 10.65
N GLN A 31 1.60 -2.59 10.60
CA GLN A 31 2.20 -2.04 9.39
C GLN A 31 3.73 -1.99 9.53
N LEU A 32 4.44 -2.33 8.47
CA LEU A 32 5.90 -2.30 8.39
C LEU A 32 6.32 -1.63 7.09
N HIS A 33 6.97 -0.47 7.18
CA HIS A 33 7.54 0.20 6.01
C HIS A 33 8.77 -0.59 5.53
N LEU A 34 8.66 -1.24 4.38
CA LEU A 34 9.71 -2.05 3.77
C LEU A 34 10.59 -1.19 2.85
N SER A 35 9.99 -0.26 2.11
CA SER A 35 10.69 0.73 1.28
C SER A 35 10.03 2.11 1.43
N LYS A 36 10.87 3.15 1.59
CA LYS A 36 10.42 4.55 1.57
C LYS A 36 10.61 5.10 0.16
N GLY A 37 9.60 4.90 -0.68
CA GLY A 37 9.53 5.51 -2.00
C GLY A 37 9.12 6.99 -1.94
N ALA A 38 8.91 7.57 -3.13
CA ALA A 38 8.42 8.94 -3.29
C ALA A 38 7.03 9.14 -2.65
N TYR A 39 6.23 8.08 -2.62
CA TYR A 39 4.93 8.04 -1.96
C TYR A 39 4.96 7.05 -0.79
N THR A 40 4.27 7.39 0.28
CA THR A 40 4.16 6.55 1.47
C THR A 40 2.72 6.35 1.86
N MET A 41 2.36 5.12 2.22
CA MET A 41 1.04 4.86 2.78
C MET A 41 0.92 5.57 4.15
N PRO A 42 -0.23 6.17 4.48
CA PRO A 42 -0.47 6.66 5.84
C PRO A 42 -0.41 5.51 6.85
N ASP A 43 -0.43 5.83 8.14
CA ASP A 43 -0.67 4.83 9.18
C ASP A 43 -2.11 4.31 9.07
N VAL A 44 -2.25 3.03 8.71
CA VAL A 44 -3.55 2.38 8.52
C VAL A 44 -3.84 1.34 9.61
N VAL A 45 -3.05 1.27 10.69
CA VAL A 45 -3.35 0.36 11.79
C VAL A 45 -4.74 0.69 12.37
N GLY A 46 -5.57 -0.35 12.53
CA GLY A 46 -6.98 -0.23 12.93
C GLY A 46 -7.96 -0.02 11.78
N TRP A 47 -7.49 0.17 10.54
CA TRP A 47 -8.38 0.22 9.38
C TRP A 47 -8.93 -1.17 9.05
N THR A 48 -10.17 -1.19 8.60
CA THR A 48 -10.77 -2.39 8.01
C THR A 48 -10.22 -2.65 6.61
N THR A 49 -10.28 -3.90 6.16
CA THR A 49 -9.96 -4.27 4.76
C THR A 49 -10.74 -3.46 3.75
N LYS A 50 -12.00 -3.10 4.06
CA LYS A 50 -12.82 -2.22 3.22
C LYS A 50 -12.22 -0.83 3.07
N GLN A 51 -11.82 -0.19 4.18
CA GLN A 51 -11.18 1.12 4.14
C GLN A 51 -9.84 1.07 3.40
N LEU A 52 -9.08 -0.01 3.58
CA LEU A 52 -7.84 -0.22 2.82
C LEU A 52 -8.11 -0.28 1.32
N MET A 53 -9.08 -1.09 0.88
CA MET A 53 -9.48 -1.17 -0.54
C MET A 53 -9.96 0.17 -1.08
N GLU A 54 -10.79 0.91 -0.33
CA GLU A 54 -11.25 2.24 -0.74
C GLU A 54 -10.08 3.21 -0.91
N TRP A 55 -9.09 3.16 -0.02
CA TRP A 55 -7.89 3.97 -0.13
C TRP A 55 -7.02 3.58 -1.32
N THR A 56 -6.91 2.29 -1.67
CA THR A 56 -6.15 1.88 -2.87
C THR A 56 -6.73 2.45 -4.17
N GLN A 57 -8.00 2.86 -4.17
CA GLN A 57 -8.66 3.52 -5.30
C GLN A 57 -8.56 5.04 -5.25
N TYR A 58 -8.07 5.60 -4.14
CA TYR A 58 -7.92 7.03 -3.95
C TYR A 58 -6.63 7.52 -4.61
N ASP A 59 -6.79 8.38 -5.61
CA ASP A 59 -5.70 9.16 -6.19
C ASP A 59 -5.53 10.45 -5.37
N ALA A 60 -4.57 10.45 -4.44
CA ALA A 60 -4.25 11.61 -3.60
C ALA A 60 -3.55 12.74 -4.36
N THR A 61 -3.08 12.48 -5.58
CA THR A 61 -2.33 13.44 -6.40
C THR A 61 -3.25 14.25 -7.32
N GLY A 62 -4.48 13.75 -7.55
CA GLY A 62 -5.55 14.43 -8.25
C GLY A 62 -5.37 14.57 -9.76
N SER A 63 -4.24 14.14 -10.34
CA SER A 63 -3.93 14.26 -11.77
C SER A 63 -2.71 13.44 -12.21
N HIS A 64 -2.45 12.25 -11.65
CA HIS A 64 -1.45 11.34 -12.22
C HIS A 64 -2.15 10.07 -12.73
N PRO A 65 -2.44 9.94 -14.04
CA PRO A 65 -3.04 8.73 -14.64
C PRO A 65 -2.15 7.46 -14.57
N GLU A 66 -1.12 7.52 -13.73
CA GLU A 66 0.15 6.80 -13.76
C GLU A 66 0.45 6.12 -12.43
N GLN A 67 -0.27 6.51 -11.35
CA GLN A 67 -0.13 5.92 -10.03
C GLN A 67 -1.04 4.69 -9.89
N TYR A 68 -0.45 3.56 -9.50
CA TYR A 68 -1.16 2.29 -9.31
C TYR A 68 -0.83 1.73 -7.92
N ASN A 69 -1.86 1.35 -7.19
CA ASN A 69 -1.72 0.65 -5.92
C ASN A 69 -1.90 -0.85 -6.15
N GLU A 70 -0.86 -1.64 -5.89
CA GLU A 70 -0.91 -3.10 -6.03
C GLU A 70 -0.93 -3.78 -4.65
N LEU A 71 -1.93 -4.64 -4.47
CA LEU A 71 -2.06 -5.56 -3.36
C LEU A 71 -1.54 -6.93 -3.80
N SER A 72 -0.41 -7.36 -3.25
CA SER A 72 0.07 -8.75 -3.40
C SER A 72 -0.05 -9.49 -2.08
N ILE A 73 -0.67 -10.66 -2.10
CA ILE A 73 -0.65 -11.58 -0.97
C ILE A 73 0.61 -12.42 -1.12
N GLU A 74 1.63 -12.13 -0.30
CA GLU A 74 2.74 -13.06 -0.16
C GLU A 74 2.42 -14.07 0.93
N GLU A 75 2.22 -15.33 0.53
CA GLU A 75 2.32 -16.46 1.44
C GLU A 75 3.77 -16.56 1.91
N VAL A 76 4.03 -16.14 3.13
CA VAL A 76 5.31 -16.37 3.80
C VAL A 76 5.41 -17.88 4.03
N THR A 77 6.20 -18.57 3.21
CA THR A 77 6.55 -19.99 3.36
C THR A 77 7.72 -20.20 4.32
#